data_AF-A0A0C9WNS2-F1
#
_entry.id   AF-A0A0C9WNS2-F1
#
_cell.length_a   1.000
_cell.length_b   1.000
_cell.length_c   1.000
_cell.angle_alpha   90.00
_cell.angle_beta   90.00
_cell.angle_gamma   90.00
#
_symmetry.space_group_name_H-M   'P 1'
#
loop_
_entity.id
_entity.type
_entity.pdbx_description
1 polymer ?
#
loop_
_entity_poly.entity_id
_entity_poly.type
_entity_poly.pdbx_seq_one_letter_code
_entity_poly.pdbx_strand_id
1 'polypeptide(L)'
;MSPSPPALFQNAHDTNISGNPQFNTAGRDIVVNVHESRSSARAALPDLLRPVSDATHTRAGHVPRCDPGTRLEVIAQIRRWLDGHDNDKRAVVCWLNGPAGYGKSALAQTIAESYAAERRLLGSFFFLRGAGERSHISRLIPTLAHQISLTVPGAKPLIESALEDEPALLGSTVSLAHRLQRLIIDPIHLNTSRVSCSSEDVSSFVKKQVVVIDALDECDNKVEMADFIDVLLSASSGGTPLPFWILLTSRVEEHIRKKFDSSEARFLHRLELENFDARLDIKVYFQRGFGCIYDQNWRIMQSIPKPWPSFRDLTALLDKAGSSFAFATTLIQHVSGDRIPDKALQRLLASGVNGLDSLYEQVLSSASWTEDFCQILGTIMVLKNNESISFFSSLLSLHHQEVICELLEVQSIIKIPGDDNEPIMLYHTSLRDFLTTKSRSKQYFIDPPLQHLHLAIHCLKHLAEYPSKDFFEGDVAKYACFNWPRHLLLGFQEQELNVDETIMNSLVTLIKNLLTFQGKTWYNTLQTFDFYKKARMLNYVRDGRDLFQVSYCNYQMVITLITCIRHCRGQLLQRISLSNLNKLLISVK
;
A
#
# COMPACT_ATOMS: atom_id res chain seq x y z
N MET A 1 -86.15 -5.93 36.23
CA MET A 1 -85.06 -6.88 36.47
C MET A 1 -84.20 -6.91 35.23
N SER A 2 -83.08 -6.18 35.26
CA SER A 2 -82.09 -6.14 34.18
C SER A 2 -80.97 -7.13 34.52
N PRO A 3 -80.44 -7.91 33.56
CA PRO A 3 -79.44 -8.92 33.87
C PRO A 3 -78.10 -8.25 34.21
N SER A 4 -77.50 -8.67 35.32
CA SER A 4 -76.13 -8.36 35.72
C SER A 4 -75.14 -8.87 34.65
N PRO A 5 -74.10 -8.09 34.27
CA PRO A 5 -73.09 -8.57 33.35
C PRO A 5 -72.26 -9.69 34.01
N PRO A 6 -71.81 -10.70 33.24
CA PRO A 6 -70.99 -11.77 33.77
C PRO A 6 -69.62 -11.22 34.17
N ALA A 7 -69.29 -11.26 35.46
CA ALA A 7 -67.95 -11.01 35.95
C ALA A 7 -67.08 -12.25 35.65
N LEU A 8 -66.41 -12.25 34.50
CA LEU A 8 -65.73 -13.42 33.95
C LEU A 8 -64.54 -13.95 34.79
N PHE A 9 -64.13 -13.26 35.86
CA PHE A 9 -62.92 -13.61 36.64
C PHE A 9 -63.05 -13.36 38.15
N GLN A 10 -64.23 -13.53 38.76
CA GLN A 10 -64.34 -13.45 40.22
C GLN A 10 -63.55 -14.60 40.88
N ASN A 11 -62.63 -14.27 41.80
CA ASN A 11 -61.77 -15.17 42.56
C ASN A 11 -60.67 -15.94 41.77
N ALA A 12 -60.35 -15.51 40.54
CA ALA A 12 -59.22 -16.06 39.81
C ALA A 12 -57.88 -15.65 40.46
N HIS A 13 -56.98 -16.62 40.63
CA HIS A 13 -55.59 -16.44 41.03
C HIS A 13 -54.69 -17.20 40.04
N ASP A 14 -53.44 -16.76 39.85
CA ASP A 14 -52.45 -17.36 38.93
C ASP A 14 -52.85 -17.45 37.44
N THR A 15 -53.55 -16.45 36.90
CA THR A 15 -53.98 -16.43 35.50
C THR A 15 -52.93 -15.80 34.57
N ASN A 16 -52.52 -16.50 33.51
CA ASN A 16 -51.59 -15.99 32.50
C ASN A 16 -52.35 -15.53 31.24
N ILE A 17 -52.21 -14.26 30.87
CA ILE A 17 -52.81 -13.67 29.66
C ILE A 17 -51.68 -13.32 28.70
N SER A 18 -51.57 -14.05 27.59
CA SER A 18 -50.56 -13.84 26.55
C SER A 18 -51.15 -13.20 25.29
N GLY A 19 -50.32 -12.46 24.54
CA GLY A 19 -50.72 -11.76 23.31
C GLY A 19 -51.30 -10.36 23.56
N ASN A 20 -50.43 -9.33 23.55
CA ASN A 20 -50.73 -7.88 23.67
C ASN A 20 -52.16 -7.50 24.11
N PRO A 21 -52.57 -7.82 25.35
CA PRO A 21 -53.90 -7.50 25.81
C PRO A 21 -54.07 -5.99 26.03
N GLN A 22 -55.21 -5.43 25.59
CA GLN A 22 -55.61 -4.07 25.91
C GLN A 22 -56.59 -4.09 27.09
N PHE A 23 -56.23 -3.46 28.21
CA PHE A 23 -57.09 -3.34 29.38
C PHE A 23 -57.78 -1.96 29.38
N ASN A 24 -59.12 -1.94 29.31
CA ASN A 24 -59.93 -0.73 29.46
C ASN A 24 -60.58 -0.72 30.85
N THR A 25 -60.16 0.18 31.71
CA THR A 25 -60.60 0.24 33.12
C THR A 25 -61.65 1.33 33.33
N ALA A 26 -62.79 0.99 33.93
CA ALA A 26 -63.80 1.94 34.38
C ALA A 26 -63.98 1.83 35.90
N GLY A 27 -63.23 2.65 36.66
CA GLY A 27 -63.27 2.68 38.12
C GLY A 27 -61.90 2.93 38.74
N ARG A 28 -61.87 3.60 39.90
CA ARG A 28 -60.64 3.90 40.65
C ARG A 28 -60.30 2.70 41.54
N ASP A 29 -59.07 2.22 41.43
CA ASP A 29 -58.38 1.23 42.26
C ASP A 29 -58.19 -0.16 41.62
N ILE A 30 -57.12 -0.27 40.82
CA ILE A 30 -56.41 -1.53 40.54
C ILE A 30 -54.93 -1.32 40.83
N VAL A 31 -54.35 -2.16 41.70
CA VAL A 31 -52.89 -2.25 41.90
C VAL A 31 -52.38 -3.38 41.00
N VAL A 32 -51.70 -3.02 39.91
CA VAL A 32 -51.05 -3.98 39.00
C VAL A 32 -49.59 -4.13 39.43
N ASN A 33 -49.25 -5.24 40.09
CA ASN A 33 -47.85 -5.63 40.25
C ASN A 33 -47.38 -6.31 38.97
N VAL A 34 -46.84 -5.51 38.04
CA VAL A 34 -46.16 -6.04 36.85
C VAL A 34 -44.81 -6.59 37.32
N HIS A 35 -44.72 -7.91 37.47
CA HIS A 35 -43.42 -8.57 37.38
C HIS A 35 -43.01 -8.51 35.92
N GLU A 36 -42.32 -7.43 35.54
CA GLU A 36 -41.55 -7.40 34.29
C GLU A 36 -40.49 -8.50 34.41
N SER A 37 -40.79 -9.66 33.82
CA SER A 37 -39.73 -10.49 33.26
C SER A 37 -39.00 -9.60 32.26
N ARG A 38 -37.93 -8.95 32.70
CA ARG A 38 -36.93 -8.41 31.80
C ARG A 38 -36.34 -9.60 31.05
N SER A 39 -37.00 -10.02 29.97
CA SER A 39 -36.28 -10.65 28.88
C SER A 39 -35.26 -9.61 28.44
N SER A 40 -34.03 -9.73 28.93
CA SER A 40 -32.87 -9.10 28.32
C SER A 40 -33.02 -9.32 26.82
N ALA A 41 -33.30 -8.26 26.06
CA ALA A 41 -33.33 -8.36 24.62
C ALA A 41 -31.91 -8.79 24.22
N ARG A 42 -31.73 -10.08 23.91
CA ARG A 42 -30.45 -10.60 23.43
C ARG A 42 -30.03 -9.70 22.28
N ALA A 43 -28.86 -9.07 22.41
CA ALA A 43 -28.29 -8.28 21.34
C ALA A 43 -28.23 -9.14 20.08
N ALA A 44 -28.70 -8.62 18.95
CA ALA A 44 -28.69 -9.38 17.73
C ALA A 44 -27.23 -9.64 17.31
N LEU A 45 -26.97 -10.76 16.63
CA LEU A 45 -25.61 -11.10 16.19
C LEU A 45 -24.85 -9.96 15.47
N PRO A 46 -25.49 -9.14 14.61
CA PRO A 46 -24.82 -7.97 14.01
C PRO A 46 -24.38 -6.92 15.03
N ASP A 47 -25.14 -6.71 16.11
CA ASP A 47 -24.81 -5.74 17.16
C ASP A 47 -23.61 -6.18 18.00
N LEU A 48 -23.44 -7.50 18.15
CA LEU A 48 -22.31 -8.13 18.84
C LEU A 48 -21.04 -8.08 18.00
N LEU A 49 -21.11 -8.59 16.76
CA LEU A 49 -19.94 -8.69 15.87
C LEU A 49 -19.54 -7.32 15.29
N ARG A 50 -20.51 -6.39 15.16
CA ARG A 50 -20.34 -5.07 14.53
C ARG A 50 -19.60 -5.21 13.19
N PRO A 51 -20.16 -5.83 12.15
CA PRO A 51 -19.43 -6.00 10.89
C PRO A 51 -19.14 -4.66 10.20
N VAL A 52 -17.98 -4.55 9.54
CA VAL A 52 -17.61 -3.37 8.73
C VAL A 52 -18.25 -3.47 7.35
N SER A 53 -19.39 -2.81 7.16
CA SER A 53 -20.23 -2.98 5.96
C SER A 53 -19.55 -2.57 4.64
N ASP A 54 -18.71 -1.53 4.66
CA ASP A 54 -17.98 -1.00 3.51
C ASP A 54 -16.66 -1.73 3.23
N ALA A 55 -16.31 -2.75 4.02
CA ALA A 55 -15.19 -3.65 3.78
C ALA A 55 -15.57 -4.89 2.96
N THR A 56 -16.82 -5.05 2.53
CA THR A 56 -17.29 -6.26 1.82
C THR A 56 -17.26 -6.11 0.30
N HIS A 57 -17.41 -7.21 -0.45
CA HIS A 57 -17.55 -7.16 -1.91
C HIS A 57 -18.81 -6.41 -2.38
N THR A 58 -19.83 -6.29 -1.54
CA THR A 58 -21.07 -5.53 -1.84
C THR A 58 -21.01 -4.08 -1.36
N ARG A 59 -19.84 -3.55 -1.02
CA ARG A 59 -19.67 -2.17 -0.57
C ARG A 59 -20.18 -1.17 -1.62
N ALA A 60 -20.72 -0.06 -1.13
CA ALA A 60 -21.21 1.03 -1.98
C ALA A 60 -20.06 1.85 -2.59
N GLY A 61 -20.38 2.61 -3.65
CA GLY A 61 -19.43 3.50 -4.31
C GLY A 61 -18.68 2.86 -5.49
N HIS A 62 -17.62 3.53 -5.93
CA HIS A 62 -16.79 3.01 -7.02
C HIS A 62 -15.93 1.85 -6.51
N VAL A 63 -16.11 0.68 -7.11
CA VAL A 63 -15.42 -0.54 -6.74
C VAL A 63 -14.59 -1.00 -7.93
N PRO A 64 -13.27 -1.18 -7.77
CA PRO A 64 -12.40 -1.61 -8.86
C PRO A 64 -12.78 -3.04 -9.25
N ARG A 65 -13.08 -3.25 -10.53
CA ARG A 65 -13.36 -4.57 -11.14
C ARG A 65 -12.45 -4.75 -12.34
N CYS A 66 -12.14 -5.99 -12.68
CA CYS A 66 -11.48 -6.25 -13.95
C CYS A 66 -12.44 -5.85 -15.09
N ASP A 67 -11.94 -5.07 -16.03
CA ASP A 67 -12.68 -4.79 -17.26
C ASP A 67 -12.94 -6.10 -18.01
N PRO A 68 -14.17 -6.36 -18.49
CA PRO A 68 -14.49 -7.48 -19.37
C PRO A 68 -13.46 -7.70 -20.47
N GLY A 69 -12.95 -8.93 -20.53
CA GLY A 69 -11.92 -9.35 -21.48
C GLY A 69 -10.48 -9.14 -21.01
N THR A 70 -10.26 -8.59 -19.80
CA THR A 70 -8.92 -8.41 -19.21
C THR A 70 -8.62 -9.42 -18.11
N ARG A 71 -7.33 -9.69 -17.88
CA ARG A 71 -6.80 -10.55 -16.82
C ARG A 71 -7.37 -11.98 -16.84
N LEU A 72 -7.84 -12.43 -18.00
CA LEU A 72 -8.52 -13.71 -18.15
C LEU A 72 -7.61 -14.88 -17.76
N GLU A 73 -6.32 -14.79 -18.09
CA GLU A 73 -5.34 -15.81 -17.71
C GLU A 73 -5.18 -15.91 -16.19
N VAL A 74 -5.00 -14.78 -15.50
CA VAL A 74 -4.86 -14.74 -14.04
C VAL A 74 -6.13 -15.27 -13.36
N ILE A 75 -7.30 -14.83 -13.82
CA ILE A 75 -8.60 -15.30 -13.32
C ILE A 75 -8.73 -16.82 -13.52
N ALA A 76 -8.30 -17.33 -14.67
CA ALA A 76 -8.34 -18.77 -14.95
C ALA A 76 -7.38 -19.57 -14.05
N GLN A 77 -6.19 -19.05 -13.75
CA GLN A 77 -5.26 -19.69 -12.81
C GLN A 77 -5.83 -19.73 -11.39
N ILE A 78 -6.36 -18.59 -10.89
CA ILE A 78 -7.00 -18.53 -9.57
C ILE A 78 -8.18 -19.50 -9.49
N ARG A 79 -9.03 -19.55 -10.53
CA ARG A 79 -10.16 -20.48 -10.59
C ARG A 79 -9.72 -21.94 -10.59
N ARG A 80 -8.70 -22.29 -11.39
CA ARG A 80 -8.15 -23.64 -11.44
C ARG A 80 -7.67 -24.10 -10.06
N TRP A 81 -6.99 -23.21 -9.34
CA TRP A 81 -6.54 -23.46 -7.97
C TRP A 81 -7.74 -23.63 -7.01
N LEU A 82 -8.71 -22.70 -7.01
CA LEU A 82 -9.92 -22.74 -6.17
C LEU A 82 -10.84 -23.96 -6.44
N ASP A 83 -10.82 -24.49 -7.66
CA ASP A 83 -11.56 -25.68 -8.04
C ASP A 83 -10.82 -26.99 -7.70
N GLY A 84 -9.62 -26.91 -7.10
CA GLY A 84 -8.85 -28.06 -6.66
C GLY A 84 -8.28 -28.90 -7.81
N HIS A 85 -8.11 -28.28 -8.98
CA HIS A 85 -7.51 -28.91 -10.16
C HIS A 85 -5.98 -28.89 -10.11
N ASP A 86 -5.37 -28.11 -9.21
CA ASP A 86 -3.94 -28.21 -8.93
C ASP A 86 -3.62 -29.47 -8.13
N ASN A 87 -2.50 -30.12 -8.49
CA ASN A 87 -2.06 -31.38 -7.89
C ASN A 87 -1.71 -31.26 -6.40
N ASP A 88 -1.51 -30.03 -5.89
CA ASP A 88 -1.19 -29.79 -4.48
C ASP A 88 -2.40 -29.27 -3.70
N LYS A 89 -3.30 -30.19 -3.34
CA LYS A 89 -4.50 -29.90 -2.53
C LYS A 89 -4.18 -29.44 -1.09
N ARG A 90 -2.90 -29.37 -0.71
CA ARG A 90 -2.47 -28.95 0.63
C ARG A 90 -2.37 -27.43 0.74
N ALA A 91 -2.23 -26.71 -0.38
CA ALA A 91 -2.01 -25.28 -0.37
C ALA A 91 -3.32 -24.47 -0.28
N VAL A 92 -3.91 -24.37 0.92
CA VAL A 92 -5.24 -23.75 1.15
C VAL A 92 -5.28 -22.22 1.09
N VAL A 93 -4.11 -21.58 1.11
CA VAL A 93 -3.96 -20.13 0.97
C VAL A 93 -3.29 -19.82 -0.37
N CYS A 94 -3.88 -18.91 -1.14
CA CYS A 94 -3.28 -18.31 -2.32
C CYS A 94 -2.92 -16.87 -2.02
N TRP A 95 -1.65 -16.51 -2.23
CA TRP A 95 -1.17 -15.15 -2.12
C TRP A 95 -0.93 -14.55 -3.51
N LEU A 96 -1.76 -13.58 -3.88
CA LEU A 96 -1.65 -12.78 -5.10
C LEU A 96 -0.90 -11.48 -4.79
N ASN A 97 0.33 -11.36 -5.28
CA ASN A 97 1.17 -10.19 -5.03
C ASN A 97 1.51 -9.41 -6.31
N GLY A 98 2.03 -8.19 -6.12
CA GLY A 98 2.54 -7.35 -7.20
C GLY A 98 2.51 -5.85 -6.88
N PRO A 99 3.00 -4.99 -7.79
CA PRO A 99 3.11 -3.55 -7.61
C PRO A 99 1.77 -2.83 -7.38
N ALA A 100 1.83 -1.59 -6.90
CA ALA A 100 0.66 -0.71 -6.87
C ALA A 100 0.14 -0.45 -8.30
N GLY A 101 -1.18 -0.30 -8.45
CA GLY A 101 -1.78 -0.01 -9.75
C GLY A 101 -1.85 -1.16 -10.77
N TYR A 102 -1.45 -2.39 -10.40
CA TYR A 102 -1.49 -3.56 -11.30
C TYR A 102 -2.85 -4.29 -11.27
N GLY A 103 -3.81 -3.86 -10.44
CA GLY A 103 -5.17 -4.39 -10.44
C GLY A 103 -5.43 -5.57 -9.49
N LYS A 104 -4.64 -5.71 -8.41
CA LYS A 104 -4.87 -6.73 -7.36
C LYS A 104 -6.29 -6.65 -6.78
N SER A 105 -6.72 -5.46 -6.35
CA SER A 105 -8.07 -5.24 -5.81
C SER A 105 -9.18 -5.47 -6.84
N ALA A 106 -8.92 -5.15 -8.12
CA ALA A 106 -9.85 -5.42 -9.21
C ALA A 106 -10.05 -6.94 -9.42
N LEU A 107 -8.96 -7.71 -9.33
CA LEU A 107 -8.99 -9.17 -9.38
C LEU A 107 -9.72 -9.75 -8.17
N ALA A 108 -9.37 -9.33 -6.96
CA ALA A 108 -10.00 -9.79 -5.73
C ALA A 108 -11.51 -9.55 -5.76
N GLN A 109 -11.94 -8.35 -6.19
CA GLN A 109 -13.35 -8.03 -6.36
C GLN A 109 -14.04 -8.94 -7.39
N THR A 110 -13.43 -9.11 -8.57
CA THR A 110 -14.01 -9.91 -9.66
C THR A 110 -14.18 -11.37 -9.24
N ILE A 111 -13.19 -11.93 -8.53
CA ILE A 111 -13.27 -13.27 -7.96
C ILE A 111 -14.34 -13.34 -6.88
N ALA A 112 -14.40 -12.39 -5.94
CA ALA A 112 -15.41 -12.38 -4.89
C ALA A 112 -16.83 -12.34 -5.47
N GLU A 113 -17.12 -11.44 -6.41
CA GLU A 113 -18.44 -11.34 -7.05
C GLU A 113 -18.81 -12.61 -7.84
N SER A 114 -17.85 -13.18 -8.58
CA SER A 114 -18.05 -14.42 -9.32
C SER A 114 -18.41 -15.58 -8.39
N TYR A 115 -17.65 -15.76 -7.30
CA TYR A 115 -17.87 -16.85 -6.36
C TYR A 115 -19.10 -16.61 -5.47
N ALA A 116 -19.50 -15.35 -5.24
CA ALA A 116 -20.77 -15.03 -4.61
C ALA A 116 -21.95 -15.45 -5.49
N ALA A 117 -21.89 -15.18 -6.80
CA ALA A 117 -22.92 -15.63 -7.76
C ALA A 117 -23.01 -17.16 -7.84
N GLU A 118 -21.90 -17.87 -7.68
CA GLU A 118 -21.84 -19.33 -7.60
C GLU A 118 -22.24 -19.90 -6.22
N ARG A 119 -22.59 -19.05 -5.23
CA ARG A 119 -22.86 -19.43 -3.83
C ARG A 119 -21.70 -20.16 -3.14
N ARG A 120 -20.47 -19.85 -3.54
CA ARG A 120 -19.23 -20.42 -3.01
C ARG A 120 -18.39 -19.43 -2.21
N LEU A 121 -18.76 -18.15 -2.16
CA LEU A 121 -18.11 -17.16 -1.31
C LEU A 121 -18.64 -17.26 0.13
N LEU A 122 -17.75 -17.50 1.09
CA LEU A 122 -18.04 -17.46 2.53
C LEU A 122 -18.13 -16.02 3.04
N GLY A 123 -17.20 -15.20 2.61
CA GLY A 123 -17.06 -13.83 3.02
C GLY A 123 -15.88 -13.17 2.32
N SER A 124 -15.88 -11.84 2.42
CA SER A 124 -14.86 -11.00 1.83
C SER A 124 -14.51 -9.86 2.77
N PHE A 125 -13.24 -9.46 2.78
CA PHE A 125 -12.79 -8.26 3.48
C PHE A 125 -11.76 -7.52 2.62
N PHE A 126 -12.01 -6.26 2.34
CA PHE A 126 -11.13 -5.39 1.57
C PHE A 126 -10.56 -4.37 2.53
N PHE A 127 -9.27 -4.45 2.83
CA PHE A 127 -8.62 -3.40 3.62
C PHE A 127 -8.62 -2.08 2.83
N LEU A 128 -8.55 -0.97 3.57
CA LEU A 128 -8.31 0.36 3.03
C LEU A 128 -7.63 1.20 4.09
N ARG A 129 -6.39 1.62 3.83
CA ARG A 129 -5.60 2.38 4.79
C ARG A 129 -6.27 3.72 5.12
N GLY A 130 -6.30 4.09 6.39
CA GLY A 130 -6.89 5.35 6.85
C GLY A 130 -8.42 5.42 6.81
N ALA A 131 -9.11 4.34 6.39
CA ALA A 131 -10.58 4.27 6.36
C ALA A 131 -11.19 3.81 7.70
N GLY A 132 -10.58 4.21 8.82
CA GLY A 132 -11.05 3.88 10.17
C GLY A 132 -11.09 2.38 10.45
N GLU A 133 -12.24 1.84 10.80
CA GLU A 133 -12.38 0.41 11.16
C GLU A 133 -11.95 -0.56 10.04
N ARG A 134 -11.94 -0.11 8.79
CA ARG A 134 -11.59 -0.91 7.62
C ARG A 134 -10.08 -1.18 7.49
N SER A 135 -9.23 -0.40 8.16
CA SER A 135 -7.77 -0.65 8.24
C SER A 135 -7.35 -1.48 9.44
N HIS A 136 -8.29 -1.88 10.31
CA HIS A 136 -8.00 -2.62 11.54
C HIS A 136 -8.26 -4.13 11.39
N ILE A 137 -7.22 -4.94 11.56
CA ILE A 137 -7.30 -6.42 11.53
C ILE A 137 -8.25 -6.99 12.60
N SER A 138 -8.44 -6.29 13.73
CA SER A 138 -9.40 -6.67 14.77
C SER A 138 -10.84 -6.76 14.26
N ARG A 139 -11.16 -6.07 13.16
CA ARG A 139 -12.49 -6.06 12.52
C ARG A 139 -12.66 -7.12 11.44
N LEU A 140 -11.57 -7.75 11.00
CA LEU A 140 -11.57 -8.79 9.96
C LEU A 140 -12.41 -10.00 10.36
N ILE A 141 -12.06 -10.66 11.48
CA ILE A 141 -12.71 -11.90 11.91
C ILE A 141 -14.20 -11.67 12.25
N PRO A 142 -14.59 -10.65 13.03
CA PRO A 142 -16.01 -10.40 13.29
C PRO A 142 -16.83 -10.14 12.02
N THR A 143 -16.25 -9.40 11.06
CA THR A 143 -16.92 -9.11 9.77
C THR A 143 -17.07 -10.36 8.91
N LEU A 144 -16.07 -11.25 8.90
CA LEU A 144 -16.15 -12.53 8.21
C LEU A 144 -17.13 -13.49 8.91
N ALA A 145 -17.10 -13.58 10.24
CA ALA A 145 -18.03 -14.41 11.02
C ALA A 145 -19.49 -14.00 10.77
N HIS A 146 -19.76 -12.68 10.70
CA HIS A 146 -21.07 -12.19 10.34
C HIS A 146 -21.48 -12.63 8.92
N GLN A 147 -20.61 -12.48 7.92
CA GLN A 147 -20.88 -12.95 6.55
C GLN A 147 -21.12 -14.46 6.51
N ILE A 148 -20.31 -15.25 7.21
CA ILE A 148 -20.45 -16.72 7.31
C ILE A 148 -21.79 -17.11 7.95
N SER A 149 -22.25 -16.37 8.97
CA SER A 149 -23.55 -16.61 9.61
C SER A 149 -24.73 -16.47 8.64
N LEU A 150 -24.55 -15.69 7.57
CA LEU A 150 -25.55 -15.46 6.52
C LEU A 150 -25.42 -16.45 5.35
N THR A 151 -24.20 -16.89 5.04
CA THR A 151 -23.91 -17.74 3.87
C THR A 151 -23.96 -19.23 4.16
N VAL A 152 -23.64 -19.66 5.40
CA VAL A 152 -23.58 -21.07 5.79
C VAL A 152 -24.79 -21.43 6.67
N PRO A 153 -25.71 -22.29 6.17
CA PRO A 153 -26.85 -22.76 6.98
C PRO A 153 -26.37 -23.39 8.28
N GLY A 154 -26.87 -22.95 9.44
CA GLY A 154 -26.49 -23.52 10.73
C GLY A 154 -25.20 -22.97 11.35
N ALA A 155 -24.44 -22.11 10.68
CA ALA A 155 -23.29 -21.43 11.29
C ALA A 155 -23.72 -20.38 12.32
N LYS A 156 -24.82 -19.64 12.05
CA LYS A 156 -25.35 -18.61 12.95
C LYS A 156 -25.54 -19.07 14.41
N PRO A 157 -26.29 -20.16 14.70
CA PRO A 157 -26.46 -20.60 16.09
C PRO A 157 -25.16 -21.09 16.74
N LEU A 158 -24.20 -21.61 15.96
CA LEU A 158 -22.90 -22.02 16.48
C LEU A 158 -22.05 -20.81 16.89
N ILE A 159 -22.09 -19.74 16.09
CA ILE A 159 -21.42 -18.47 16.41
C ILE A 159 -22.08 -17.81 17.62
N GLU A 160 -23.42 -17.78 17.68
CA GLU A 160 -24.15 -17.26 18.83
C GLU A 160 -23.80 -18.02 20.11
N SER A 161 -23.79 -19.36 20.09
CA SER A 161 -23.36 -20.18 21.22
C SER A 161 -21.92 -19.87 21.64
N ALA A 162 -20.99 -19.75 20.69
CA ALA A 162 -19.59 -19.45 21.00
C ALA A 162 -19.42 -18.09 21.71
N LEU A 163 -20.20 -17.08 21.30
CA LEU A 163 -20.20 -15.76 21.93
C LEU A 163 -20.91 -15.74 23.30
N GLU A 164 -21.91 -16.59 23.51
CA GLU A 164 -22.55 -16.78 24.82
C GLU A 164 -21.63 -17.49 25.80
N ASP A 165 -20.94 -18.54 25.36
CA ASP A 165 -20.01 -19.32 26.17
C ASP A 165 -18.74 -18.52 26.51
N GLU A 166 -18.25 -17.70 25.57
CA GLU A 166 -17.01 -16.93 25.72
C GLU A 166 -17.18 -15.47 25.20
N PRO A 167 -17.79 -14.56 25.99
CA PRO A 167 -17.98 -13.16 25.58
C PRO A 167 -16.66 -12.40 25.31
N ALA A 168 -15.54 -12.88 25.88
CA ALA A 168 -14.21 -12.32 25.68
C ALA A 168 -13.71 -12.45 24.22
N LEU A 169 -14.34 -13.29 23.38
CA LEU A 169 -14.00 -13.42 21.96
C LEU A 169 -14.11 -12.09 21.20
N LEU A 170 -14.96 -11.16 21.66
CA LEU A 170 -15.11 -9.81 21.10
C LEU A 170 -14.08 -8.81 21.64
N GLY A 171 -13.37 -9.15 22.72
CA GLY A 171 -12.36 -8.32 23.36
C GLY A 171 -10.96 -8.53 22.76
N SER A 172 -10.05 -7.61 23.05
CA SER A 172 -8.65 -7.64 22.58
C SER A 172 -7.74 -8.63 23.34
N THR A 173 -8.23 -9.22 24.43
CA THR A 173 -7.46 -10.12 25.30
C THR A 173 -7.31 -11.53 24.73
N VAL A 174 -8.22 -11.93 23.84
CA VAL A 174 -8.20 -13.26 23.20
C VAL A 174 -7.28 -13.25 21.98
N SER A 175 -6.47 -14.30 21.84
CA SER A 175 -5.56 -14.46 20.71
C SER A 175 -6.31 -14.54 19.38
N LEU A 176 -5.71 -14.01 18.33
CA LEU A 176 -6.29 -14.02 16.99
C LEU A 176 -6.55 -15.44 16.47
N ALA A 177 -5.66 -16.38 16.81
CA ALA A 177 -5.80 -17.80 16.52
C ALA A 177 -7.08 -18.40 17.12
N HIS A 178 -7.31 -18.16 18.41
CA HIS A 178 -8.48 -18.67 19.12
C HIS A 178 -9.77 -18.05 18.58
N ARG A 179 -9.76 -16.75 18.28
CA ARG A 179 -10.91 -16.06 17.67
C ARG A 179 -11.23 -16.61 16.28
N LEU A 180 -10.21 -16.84 15.45
CA LEU A 180 -10.38 -17.45 14.11
C LEU A 180 -10.95 -18.87 14.23
N GLN A 181 -10.42 -19.65 15.18
CA GLN A 181 -10.88 -21.01 15.41
C GLN A 181 -12.36 -21.05 15.81
N ARG A 182 -12.74 -20.30 16.86
CA ARG A 182 -14.08 -20.35 17.46
C ARG A 182 -15.17 -19.71 16.60
N LEU A 183 -14.86 -18.61 15.90
CA LEU A 183 -15.87 -17.85 15.15
C LEU A 183 -15.96 -18.19 13.67
N ILE A 184 -14.93 -18.83 13.08
CA ILE A 184 -14.88 -19.12 11.64
C ILE A 184 -14.67 -20.62 11.39
N ILE A 185 -13.62 -21.22 11.94
CA ILE A 185 -13.23 -22.60 11.59
C ILE A 185 -14.21 -23.64 12.19
N ASP A 186 -14.48 -23.58 13.50
CA ASP A 186 -15.39 -24.52 14.19
C ASP A 186 -16.81 -24.50 13.61
N PRO A 187 -17.46 -23.34 13.40
CA PRO A 187 -18.82 -23.29 12.86
C PRO A 187 -18.93 -23.94 11.47
N ILE A 188 -17.90 -23.80 10.62
CA ILE A 188 -17.90 -24.38 9.28
C ILE A 188 -17.65 -25.89 9.33
N HIS A 189 -16.68 -26.36 10.13
CA HIS A 189 -16.40 -27.79 10.26
C HIS A 189 -17.58 -28.56 10.84
N LEU A 190 -18.16 -28.08 11.94
CA LEU A 190 -19.28 -28.75 12.61
C LEU A 190 -20.50 -28.85 11.69
N ASN A 191 -20.71 -27.85 10.84
CA ASN A 191 -21.80 -27.88 9.87
C ASN A 191 -21.55 -28.88 8.73
N THR A 192 -20.32 -28.91 8.20
CA THR A 192 -19.94 -29.84 7.12
C THR A 192 -20.07 -31.30 7.56
N SER A 193 -19.70 -31.61 8.80
CA SER A 193 -19.85 -32.94 9.40
C SER A 193 -21.31 -33.38 9.59
N ARG A 194 -22.24 -32.43 9.80
CA ARG A 194 -23.67 -32.73 9.96
C ARG A 194 -24.38 -33.05 8.63
N VAL A 195 -23.96 -32.41 7.54
CA VAL A 195 -24.54 -32.59 6.19
C VAL A 195 -24.05 -33.89 5.52
N SER A 196 -22.85 -34.35 5.86
CA SER A 196 -22.23 -35.56 5.30
C SER A 196 -22.95 -36.88 5.68
N CYS A 197 -23.94 -36.83 6.58
CA CYS A 197 -24.71 -38.00 7.02
C CYS A 197 -25.96 -38.29 6.16
N SER A 198 -26.24 -37.50 5.11
CA SER A 198 -27.42 -37.71 4.24
C SER A 198 -27.07 -37.72 2.73
N SER A 199 -27.14 -38.93 2.15
CA SER A 199 -27.33 -39.29 0.73
C SER A 199 -26.25 -38.98 -0.33
N GLU A 200 -26.17 -39.89 -1.31
CA GLU A 200 -25.13 -40.19 -2.30
C GLU A 200 -24.90 -39.16 -3.45
N ASP A 201 -25.43 -37.94 -3.36
CA ASP A 201 -25.23 -36.85 -4.36
C ASP A 201 -23.97 -35.98 -4.09
N VAL A 202 -23.06 -36.47 -3.25
CA VAL A 202 -21.97 -35.71 -2.60
C VAL A 202 -20.85 -35.26 -3.55
N SER A 203 -20.77 -35.81 -4.77
CA SER A 203 -19.63 -35.55 -5.67
C SER A 203 -19.62 -34.15 -6.32
N SER A 204 -20.78 -33.50 -6.49
CA SER A 204 -20.87 -32.14 -7.05
C SER A 204 -21.03 -31.04 -6.00
N PHE A 205 -21.32 -31.39 -4.75
CA PHE A 205 -21.64 -30.45 -3.65
C PHE A 205 -20.44 -30.05 -2.78
N VAL A 206 -19.32 -30.78 -2.77
CA VAL A 206 -18.15 -30.43 -1.94
C VAL A 206 -17.11 -29.64 -2.73
N LYS A 207 -17.53 -28.61 -3.48
CA LYS A 207 -16.59 -27.57 -3.89
C LYS A 207 -16.31 -26.71 -2.66
N LYS A 208 -15.07 -26.76 -2.16
CA LYS A 208 -14.62 -25.91 -1.04
C LYS A 208 -15.02 -24.45 -1.31
N GLN A 209 -15.56 -23.82 -0.28
CA GLN A 209 -15.95 -22.42 -0.33
C GLN A 209 -14.71 -21.52 -0.21
N VAL A 210 -14.87 -20.21 -0.43
CA VAL A 210 -13.76 -19.27 -0.57
C VAL A 210 -13.94 -18.06 0.34
N VAL A 211 -12.85 -17.63 0.99
CA VAL A 211 -12.73 -16.34 1.64
C VAL A 211 -11.78 -15.47 0.83
N VAL A 212 -12.15 -14.21 0.56
CA VAL A 212 -11.31 -13.26 -0.16
C VAL A 212 -10.88 -12.14 0.78
N ILE A 213 -9.58 -11.93 0.92
CA ILE A 213 -8.99 -10.85 1.72
C ILE A 213 -8.12 -10.00 0.79
N ASP A 214 -8.53 -8.76 0.56
CA ASP A 214 -7.82 -7.85 -0.34
C ASP A 214 -6.99 -6.81 0.42
N ALA A 215 -5.82 -6.49 -0.14
CA ALA A 215 -4.91 -5.43 0.27
C ALA A 215 -4.44 -5.56 1.73
N LEU A 216 -3.96 -6.74 2.14
CA LEU A 216 -3.51 -6.96 3.52
C LEU A 216 -2.45 -5.93 3.97
N ASP A 217 -1.61 -5.45 3.06
CA ASP A 217 -0.60 -4.40 3.34
C ASP A 217 -1.20 -3.01 3.66
N GLU A 218 -2.51 -2.83 3.48
CA GLU A 218 -3.24 -1.63 3.88
C GLU A 218 -3.78 -1.69 5.32
N CYS A 219 -3.51 -2.77 6.07
CA CYS A 219 -3.77 -2.81 7.51
C CYS A 219 -2.73 -1.96 8.29
N ASP A 220 -3.21 -1.17 9.25
CA ASP A 220 -2.38 -0.20 9.96
C ASP A 220 -1.33 -0.86 10.87
N ASN A 221 -1.72 -1.94 11.55
CA ASN A 221 -0.87 -2.63 12.51
C ASN A 221 -0.09 -3.79 11.86
N LYS A 222 1.18 -3.55 11.55
CA LYS A 222 2.07 -4.56 10.93
C LYS A 222 2.34 -5.77 11.83
N VAL A 223 2.34 -5.59 13.15
CA VAL A 223 2.59 -6.68 14.10
C VAL A 223 1.40 -7.64 14.10
N GLU A 224 0.19 -7.11 14.29
CA GLU A 224 -1.02 -7.94 14.26
C GLU A 224 -1.27 -8.54 12.86
N MET A 225 -0.87 -7.86 11.79
CA MET A 225 -0.89 -8.40 10.43
C MET A 225 0.06 -9.61 10.28
N ALA A 226 1.28 -9.51 10.80
CA ALA A 226 2.24 -10.61 10.78
C ALA A 226 1.76 -11.79 11.63
N ASP A 227 1.18 -11.52 12.81
CA ASP A 227 0.56 -12.53 13.66
C ASP A 227 -0.62 -13.22 12.94
N PHE A 228 -1.43 -12.47 12.20
CA PHE A 228 -2.50 -13.02 11.37
C PHE A 228 -1.97 -13.99 10.32
N ILE A 229 -0.88 -13.62 9.63
CA ILE A 229 -0.25 -14.50 8.64
C ILE A 229 0.22 -15.80 9.31
N ASP A 230 0.89 -15.72 10.47
CA ASP A 230 1.34 -16.90 11.23
C ASP A 230 0.16 -17.81 11.60
N VAL A 231 -0.96 -17.22 12.05
CA VAL A 231 -2.19 -17.94 12.38
C VAL A 231 -2.76 -18.65 11.15
N LEU A 232 -2.81 -17.99 10.00
CA LEU A 232 -3.28 -18.60 8.75
C LEU A 232 -2.40 -19.76 8.29
N LEU A 233 -1.08 -19.59 8.33
CA LEU A 233 -0.12 -20.63 7.94
C LEU A 233 -0.16 -21.83 8.90
N SER A 234 -0.29 -21.57 10.20
CA SER A 234 -0.41 -22.61 11.23
C SER A 234 -1.71 -23.41 11.07
N ALA A 235 -2.84 -22.73 10.83
CA ALA A 235 -4.13 -23.39 10.57
C ALA A 235 -4.11 -24.21 9.27
N SER A 236 -3.29 -23.80 8.29
CA SER A 236 -3.12 -24.51 7.02
C SER A 236 -2.23 -25.75 7.14
N SER A 237 -1.25 -25.72 8.04
CA SER A 237 -0.25 -26.78 8.24
C SER A 237 -0.65 -27.81 9.30
N GLY A 238 -1.70 -27.53 10.09
CA GLY A 238 -2.15 -28.37 11.19
C GLY A 238 -2.76 -29.71 10.78
N GLY A 239 -3.03 -30.57 11.76
CA GLY A 239 -3.61 -31.91 11.53
C GLY A 239 -5.04 -31.89 10.97
N THR A 240 -5.76 -30.78 11.09
CA THR A 240 -7.08 -30.53 10.49
C THR A 240 -6.98 -29.38 9.48
N PRO A 241 -6.98 -29.67 8.17
CA PRO A 241 -6.84 -28.63 7.15
C PRO A 241 -8.06 -27.71 7.11
N LEU A 242 -7.85 -26.45 6.72
CA LEU A 242 -8.94 -25.47 6.56
C LEU A 242 -10.03 -26.02 5.62
N PRO A 243 -11.32 -25.87 6.00
CA PRO A 243 -12.44 -26.39 5.21
C PRO A 243 -12.76 -25.53 3.98
N PHE A 244 -12.08 -24.40 3.81
CA PHE A 244 -12.26 -23.42 2.74
C PHE A 244 -10.91 -22.94 2.19
N TRP A 245 -10.95 -22.29 1.02
CA TRP A 245 -9.81 -21.62 0.41
C TRP A 245 -9.73 -20.16 0.85
N ILE A 246 -8.52 -19.62 0.93
CA ILE A 246 -8.28 -18.19 1.21
C ILE A 246 -7.52 -17.58 0.04
N LEU A 247 -8.13 -16.64 -0.67
CA LEU A 247 -7.44 -15.75 -1.60
C LEU A 247 -7.03 -14.48 -0.85
N LEU A 248 -5.73 -14.25 -0.76
CA LEU A 248 -5.14 -13.09 -0.11
C LEU A 248 -4.40 -12.24 -1.15
N THR A 249 -4.59 -10.93 -1.13
CA THR A 249 -3.77 -10.01 -1.94
C THR A 249 -2.94 -9.08 -1.05
N SER A 250 -1.71 -8.79 -1.46
CA SER A 250 -0.90 -7.73 -0.83
C SER A 250 0.28 -7.30 -1.71
N ARG A 251 0.96 -6.23 -1.33
CA ARG A 251 2.36 -6.00 -1.72
C ARG A 251 3.30 -6.93 -0.93
N VAL A 252 4.53 -7.06 -1.41
CA VAL A 252 5.62 -7.85 -0.82
C VAL A 252 6.39 -6.97 0.18
N GLU A 253 5.70 -6.43 1.19
CA GLU A 253 6.41 -5.72 2.27
C GLU A 253 7.31 -6.72 3.04
N GLU A 254 8.46 -6.25 3.54
CA GLU A 254 9.49 -7.11 4.16
C GLU A 254 8.91 -8.00 5.28
N HIS A 255 7.99 -7.46 6.09
CA HIS A 255 7.36 -8.18 7.19
C HIS A 255 6.40 -9.28 6.71
N ILE A 256 5.76 -9.13 5.54
CA ILE A 256 4.91 -10.13 4.91
C ILE A 256 5.79 -11.22 4.26
N ARG A 257 6.81 -10.79 3.52
CA ARG A 257 7.75 -11.68 2.82
C ARG A 257 8.44 -12.64 3.79
N LYS A 258 8.95 -12.13 4.91
CA LYS A 258 9.59 -12.96 5.96
C LYS A 258 8.70 -14.08 6.47
N LYS A 259 7.38 -13.85 6.56
CA LYS A 259 6.43 -14.87 7.00
C LYS A 259 6.12 -15.87 5.89
N PHE A 260 5.88 -15.39 4.68
CA PHE A 260 5.59 -16.29 3.56
C PHE A 260 6.80 -17.05 3.03
N ASP A 261 8.04 -16.65 3.34
CA ASP A 261 9.25 -17.41 3.04
C ASP A 261 9.63 -18.42 4.15
N SER A 262 8.84 -18.52 5.23
CA SER A 262 9.09 -19.50 6.30
C SER A 262 8.84 -20.94 5.86
N SER A 263 9.36 -21.91 6.63
CA SER A 263 9.15 -23.34 6.35
C SER A 263 7.69 -23.78 6.39
N GLU A 264 6.84 -23.10 7.16
CA GLU A 264 5.39 -23.36 7.23
C GLU A 264 4.65 -22.93 5.94
N ALA A 265 5.23 -22.03 5.16
CA ALA A 265 4.61 -21.51 3.92
C ALA A 265 4.77 -22.44 2.71
N ARG A 266 5.25 -23.68 2.90
CA ARG A 266 5.24 -24.73 1.85
C ARG A 266 3.84 -25.04 1.32
N PHE A 267 2.80 -24.62 2.03
CA PHE A 267 1.39 -24.76 1.69
C PHE A 267 0.77 -23.45 1.17
N LEU A 268 1.59 -22.54 0.63
CA LEU A 268 1.13 -21.30 0.03
C LEU A 268 1.21 -21.38 -1.50
N HIS A 269 0.09 -21.19 -2.18
CA HIS A 269 0.10 -20.98 -3.63
C HIS A 269 0.45 -19.51 -3.91
N ARG A 270 1.53 -19.25 -4.66
CA ARG A 270 1.98 -17.89 -4.97
C ARG A 270 1.64 -17.51 -6.40
N LEU A 271 1.01 -16.37 -6.58
CA LEU A 271 0.75 -15.76 -7.89
C LEU A 271 1.28 -14.34 -7.91
N GLU A 272 2.24 -14.08 -8.78
CA GLU A 272 2.89 -12.77 -8.89
C GLU A 272 2.40 -12.09 -10.17
N LEU A 273 1.74 -10.93 -10.04
CA LEU A 273 1.14 -10.24 -11.19
C LEU A 273 2.16 -9.75 -12.22
N GLU A 274 3.42 -9.60 -11.84
CA GLU A 274 4.50 -9.21 -12.75
C GLU A 274 4.87 -10.32 -13.74
N ASN A 275 4.55 -11.58 -13.42
CA ASN A 275 4.76 -12.72 -14.32
C ASN A 275 3.70 -12.81 -15.43
N PHE A 276 2.71 -11.92 -15.42
CA PHE A 276 1.64 -11.86 -16.43
C PHE A 276 1.77 -10.60 -17.28
N ASP A 277 1.71 -10.76 -18.61
CA ASP A 277 1.75 -9.63 -19.53
C ASP A 277 0.45 -8.82 -19.49
N ALA A 278 0.47 -7.73 -18.73
CA ALA A 278 -0.65 -6.79 -18.65
C ALA A 278 -0.86 -5.99 -19.95
N ARG A 279 0.10 -5.97 -20.89
CA ARG A 279 0.02 -5.09 -22.07
C ARG A 279 -1.11 -5.47 -23.01
N LEU A 280 -1.34 -6.78 -23.22
CA LEU A 280 -2.47 -7.26 -24.01
C LEU A 280 -3.80 -6.91 -23.35
N ASP A 281 -3.89 -7.03 -22.03
CA ASP A 281 -5.08 -6.65 -21.29
C ASP A 281 -5.34 -5.14 -21.34
N ILE A 282 -4.29 -4.32 -21.21
CA ILE A 282 -4.38 -2.85 -21.33
C ILE A 282 -4.84 -2.45 -22.74
N LYS A 283 -4.44 -3.19 -23.78
CA LYS A 283 -4.95 -2.96 -25.14
C LYS A 283 -6.46 -3.16 -25.23
N VAL A 284 -6.97 -4.25 -24.66
CA VAL A 284 -8.41 -4.51 -24.59
C VAL A 284 -9.12 -3.43 -23.78
N TYR A 285 -8.55 -3.05 -22.63
CA TYR A 285 -9.03 -1.95 -21.80
C TYR A 285 -9.14 -0.63 -22.58
N PHE A 286 -8.08 -0.22 -23.29
CA PHE A 286 -8.09 0.99 -24.10
C PHE A 286 -9.11 0.95 -25.23
N GLN A 287 -9.17 -0.13 -25.99
CA GLN A 287 -10.14 -0.26 -27.09
C GLN A 287 -11.58 -0.08 -26.58
N ARG A 288 -11.88 -0.65 -25.42
CA ARG A 288 -13.19 -0.51 -24.78
C ARG A 288 -13.42 0.89 -24.23
N GLY A 289 -12.48 1.42 -23.45
CA GLY A 289 -12.58 2.73 -22.82
C GLY A 289 -12.72 3.86 -23.83
N PHE A 290 -11.89 3.86 -24.88
CA PHE A 290 -12.01 4.85 -25.95
C PHE A 290 -13.25 4.64 -26.82
N GLY A 291 -13.68 3.40 -27.04
CA GLY A 291 -14.96 3.12 -27.69
C GLY A 291 -16.13 3.77 -26.93
N CYS A 292 -16.17 3.59 -25.61
CA CYS A 292 -17.17 4.23 -24.74
C CYS A 292 -17.10 5.76 -24.82
N ILE A 293 -15.91 6.36 -24.77
CA ILE A 293 -15.72 7.81 -24.90
C ILE A 293 -16.26 8.31 -26.25
N TYR A 294 -15.96 7.60 -27.33
CA TYR A 294 -16.45 7.96 -28.67
C TYR A 294 -17.97 7.96 -28.72
N ASP A 295 -18.60 6.87 -28.25
CA ASP A 295 -20.04 6.69 -28.34
C ASP A 295 -20.80 7.67 -27.42
N GLN A 296 -20.26 7.98 -26.23
CA GLN A 296 -20.82 8.99 -25.32
C GLN A 296 -20.72 10.42 -25.89
N ASN A 297 -19.68 10.69 -26.69
CA ASN A 297 -19.42 12.01 -27.28
C ASN A 297 -19.78 12.06 -28.78
N TRP A 298 -20.70 11.21 -29.24
CA TRP A 298 -20.96 10.98 -30.67
C TRP A 298 -21.19 12.26 -31.49
N ARG A 299 -21.88 13.27 -30.94
CA ARG A 299 -22.15 14.55 -31.64
C ARG A 299 -20.88 15.31 -32.03
N ILE A 300 -19.89 15.27 -31.14
CA ILE A 300 -18.60 15.96 -31.33
C ILE A 300 -17.66 15.05 -32.13
N MET A 301 -17.76 13.74 -31.91
CA MET A 301 -16.87 12.72 -32.48
C MET A 301 -17.32 12.20 -33.86
N GLN A 302 -18.53 12.55 -34.36
CA GLN A 302 -19.10 12.01 -35.60
C GLN A 302 -18.23 12.22 -36.85
N SER A 303 -17.38 13.25 -36.84
CA SER A 303 -16.46 13.56 -37.94
C SER A 303 -15.11 12.83 -37.84
N ILE A 304 -14.85 12.18 -36.71
CA ILE A 304 -13.61 11.45 -36.44
C ILE A 304 -13.74 10.01 -36.94
N PRO A 305 -12.83 9.52 -37.80
CA PRO A 305 -12.88 8.18 -38.34
C PRO A 305 -12.77 7.08 -37.27
N LYS A 306 -13.50 5.98 -37.46
CA LYS A 306 -13.31 4.73 -36.70
C LYS A 306 -12.28 3.81 -37.38
N PRO A 307 -11.52 2.98 -36.63
CA PRO A 307 -11.50 2.91 -35.17
C PRO A 307 -10.83 4.14 -34.56
N TRP A 308 -11.33 4.55 -33.38
CA TRP A 308 -10.75 5.62 -32.57
C TRP A 308 -10.38 5.07 -31.18
N PRO A 309 -9.14 5.27 -30.71
CA PRO A 309 -7.99 5.82 -31.42
C PRO A 309 -7.57 4.96 -32.63
N SER A 310 -6.79 5.54 -33.55
CA SER A 310 -6.20 4.78 -34.65
C SER A 310 -5.28 3.67 -34.11
N PHE A 311 -4.99 2.63 -34.92
CA PHE A 311 -4.10 1.55 -34.47
C PHE A 311 -2.69 2.06 -34.07
N ARG A 312 -2.19 3.07 -34.78
CA ARG A 312 -0.91 3.73 -34.47
C ARG A 312 -0.97 4.45 -33.13
N ASP A 313 -2.03 5.22 -32.91
CA ASP A 313 -2.22 6.01 -31.68
C ASP A 313 -2.44 5.11 -30.47
N LEU A 314 -3.21 4.02 -30.64
CA LEU A 314 -3.39 2.99 -29.62
C LEU A 314 -2.05 2.36 -29.23
N THR A 315 -1.18 2.08 -30.20
CA THR A 315 0.16 1.54 -29.94
C THR A 315 1.02 2.52 -29.15
N ALA A 316 1.00 3.81 -29.51
CA ALA A 316 1.72 4.85 -28.79
C ALA A 316 1.21 5.01 -27.34
N LEU A 317 -0.09 4.89 -27.10
CA LEU A 317 -0.65 4.90 -25.74
C LEU A 317 -0.22 3.67 -24.93
N LEU A 318 -0.15 2.49 -25.56
CA LEU A 318 0.35 1.27 -24.92
C LEU A 318 1.82 1.40 -24.52
N ASP A 319 2.64 2.01 -25.37
CA ASP A 319 4.04 2.28 -25.04
C ASP A 319 4.18 3.23 -23.85
N LYS A 320 3.26 4.21 -23.72
CA LYS A 320 3.24 5.13 -22.57
C LYS A 320 2.74 4.46 -21.28
N ALA A 321 1.73 3.60 -21.36
CA ALA A 321 1.17 2.94 -20.18
C ALA A 321 2.01 1.77 -19.66
N GLY A 322 2.80 1.13 -20.52
CA GLY A 322 3.56 -0.07 -20.17
C GLY A 322 2.64 -1.17 -19.64
N SER A 323 2.90 -1.61 -18.41
CA SER A 323 2.13 -2.66 -17.72
C SER A 323 1.21 -2.12 -16.60
N SER A 324 0.98 -0.81 -16.54
CA SER A 324 0.22 -0.17 -15.46
C SER A 324 -1.24 0.12 -15.83
N PHE A 325 -2.18 -0.55 -15.16
CA PHE A 325 -3.60 -0.22 -15.27
C PHE A 325 -3.91 1.13 -14.63
N ALA A 326 -3.20 1.54 -13.57
CA ALA A 326 -3.37 2.86 -12.98
C ALA A 326 -3.03 3.97 -13.99
N PHE A 327 -1.88 3.87 -14.66
CA PHE A 327 -1.50 4.84 -15.70
C PHE A 327 -2.47 4.81 -16.89
N ALA A 328 -2.86 3.61 -17.36
CA ALA A 328 -3.86 3.45 -18.41
C ALA A 328 -5.21 4.09 -18.04
N THR A 329 -5.66 3.91 -16.81
CA THR A 329 -6.89 4.52 -16.29
C THR A 329 -6.79 6.03 -16.28
N THR A 330 -5.66 6.59 -15.84
CA THR A 330 -5.42 8.04 -15.86
C THR A 330 -5.43 8.61 -17.27
N LEU A 331 -4.86 7.91 -18.26
CA LEU A 331 -4.93 8.32 -19.67
C LEU A 331 -6.38 8.39 -20.15
N ILE A 332 -7.17 7.35 -19.88
CA ILE A 332 -8.59 7.31 -20.26
C ILE A 332 -9.37 8.43 -19.56
N GLN A 333 -9.16 8.63 -18.26
CA GLN A 333 -9.82 9.68 -17.48
C GLN A 333 -9.44 11.07 -17.98
N HIS A 334 -8.17 11.32 -18.33
CA HIS A 334 -7.72 12.59 -18.89
C HIS A 334 -8.42 12.92 -20.21
N VAL A 335 -8.56 11.93 -21.10
CA VAL A 335 -9.26 12.11 -22.38
C VAL A 335 -10.76 12.28 -22.20
N SER A 336 -11.36 11.48 -21.31
CA SER A 336 -12.79 11.50 -21.02
C SER A 336 -13.24 12.80 -20.34
N GLY A 337 -12.38 13.39 -19.50
CA GLY A 337 -12.68 14.63 -18.78
C GLY A 337 -12.64 15.89 -19.65
N ASP A 338 -12.13 15.81 -20.89
CA ASP A 338 -12.03 16.96 -21.79
C ASP A 338 -13.31 17.18 -22.61
N ARG A 339 -13.61 18.44 -22.93
CA ARG A 339 -14.75 18.81 -23.78
C ARG A 339 -14.60 18.30 -25.21
N ILE A 340 -13.38 18.10 -25.69
CA ILE A 340 -13.07 17.61 -27.03
C ILE A 340 -12.09 16.44 -26.90
N PRO A 341 -12.59 15.20 -26.71
CA PRO A 341 -11.77 14.03 -26.43
C PRO A 341 -10.67 13.79 -27.46
N ASP A 342 -10.97 13.95 -28.75
CA ASP A 342 -9.97 13.80 -29.80
C ASP A 342 -8.80 14.78 -29.64
N LYS A 343 -9.06 16.05 -29.30
CA LYS A 343 -7.98 17.03 -29.04
C LYS A 343 -7.17 16.70 -27.79
N ALA A 344 -7.81 16.13 -26.76
CA ALA A 344 -7.10 15.66 -25.57
C ALA A 344 -6.20 14.47 -25.90
N LEU A 345 -6.71 13.51 -26.68
CA LEU A 345 -5.93 12.40 -27.20
C LEU A 345 -4.75 12.89 -28.04
N GLN A 346 -4.95 13.81 -28.98
CA GLN A 346 -3.85 14.34 -29.82
C GLN A 346 -2.79 15.08 -28.99
N ARG A 347 -3.18 15.79 -27.93
CA ARG A 347 -2.22 16.39 -26.98
C ARG A 347 -1.41 15.32 -26.25
N LEU A 348 -2.06 14.25 -25.78
CA LEU A 348 -1.38 13.12 -25.16
C LEU A 348 -0.43 12.42 -26.13
N LEU A 349 -0.78 12.32 -27.41
CA LEU A 349 0.02 11.67 -28.44
C LEU A 349 1.17 12.53 -28.96
N ALA A 350 1.08 13.86 -28.81
CA ALA A 350 2.08 14.79 -29.28
C ALA A 350 3.49 14.34 -28.84
N SER A 351 4.38 14.19 -29.82
CA SER A 351 5.76 13.79 -29.60
C SER A 351 6.55 14.92 -28.95
N GLY A 352 7.45 14.57 -28.04
CA GLY A 352 8.33 15.51 -27.34
C GLY A 352 8.06 15.57 -25.85
N VAL A 353 8.76 16.47 -25.17
CA VAL A 353 8.81 16.51 -23.70
C VAL A 353 7.45 16.83 -23.09
N ASN A 354 6.59 17.59 -23.79
CA ASN A 354 5.37 18.20 -23.24
C ASN A 354 4.08 17.36 -23.37
N GLY A 355 4.12 16.20 -24.04
CA GLY A 355 2.90 15.45 -24.37
C GLY A 355 2.13 14.92 -23.15
N LEU A 356 2.77 14.83 -21.99
CA LEU A 356 2.17 14.34 -20.74
C LEU A 356 1.95 15.45 -19.70
N ASP A 357 2.30 16.70 -20.01
CA ASP A 357 2.31 17.79 -19.01
C ASP A 357 0.92 18.03 -18.42
N SER A 358 -0.12 18.10 -19.25
CA SER A 358 -1.49 18.28 -18.76
C SER A 358 -2.00 17.09 -17.93
N LEU A 359 -1.49 15.88 -18.20
CA LEU A 359 -1.81 14.70 -17.40
C LEU A 359 -1.08 14.75 -16.06
N TYR A 360 0.19 15.15 -16.04
CA TYR A 360 0.94 15.36 -14.79
C TYR A 360 0.29 16.45 -13.94
N GLU A 361 -0.06 17.59 -14.52
CA GLU A 361 -0.79 18.67 -13.84
C GLU A 361 -2.10 18.15 -13.22
N GLN A 362 -2.87 17.35 -13.95
CA GLN A 362 -4.11 16.76 -13.43
C GLN A 362 -3.84 15.89 -12.19
N VAL A 363 -2.87 14.97 -12.24
CA VAL A 363 -2.56 14.08 -11.12
C VAL A 363 -2.01 14.85 -9.92
N LEU A 364 -1.10 15.79 -10.17
CA LEU A 364 -0.46 16.59 -9.13
C LEU A 364 -1.43 17.61 -8.49
N SER A 365 -2.48 18.01 -9.19
CA SER A 365 -3.50 18.94 -8.65
C SER A 365 -4.34 18.35 -7.52
N SER A 366 -4.43 17.01 -7.43
CA SER A 366 -5.14 16.32 -6.36
C SER A 366 -4.25 15.92 -5.18
N ALA A 367 -2.93 16.08 -5.29
CA ALA A 367 -2.00 15.77 -4.21
C ALA A 367 -2.09 16.80 -3.07
N SER A 368 -1.78 16.36 -1.85
CA SER A 368 -1.82 17.15 -0.62
C SER A 368 -0.68 18.17 -0.52
N TRP A 369 0.44 17.90 -1.19
CA TRP A 369 1.67 18.70 -1.14
C TRP A 369 2.17 18.92 0.30
N THR A 370 2.11 17.88 1.14
CA THR A 370 2.73 17.88 2.48
C THR A 370 4.25 18.09 2.38
N GLU A 371 4.89 18.43 3.51
CA GLU A 371 6.35 18.55 3.57
C GLU A 371 7.03 17.23 3.21
N ASP A 372 6.53 16.11 3.73
CA ASP A 372 7.02 14.76 3.44
C ASP A 372 6.85 14.40 1.97
N PHE A 373 5.68 14.70 1.37
CA PHE A 373 5.43 14.52 -0.06
C PHE A 373 6.47 15.26 -0.90
N CYS A 374 6.67 16.55 -0.61
CA CYS A 374 7.62 17.40 -1.34
C CYS A 374 9.05 16.86 -1.21
N GLN A 375 9.44 16.43 -0.01
CA GLN A 375 10.77 15.89 0.27
C GLN A 375 11.01 14.56 -0.45
N ILE A 376 10.04 13.64 -0.45
CA ILE A 376 10.10 12.36 -1.15
C ILE A 376 10.17 12.59 -2.65
N LEU A 377 9.20 13.33 -3.21
CA LEU A 377 9.10 13.57 -4.64
C LEU A 377 10.33 14.32 -5.17
N GLY A 378 10.77 15.34 -4.45
CA GLY A 378 11.99 16.08 -4.78
C GLY A 378 13.22 15.18 -4.81
N THR A 379 13.37 14.31 -3.80
CA THR A 379 14.48 13.36 -3.73
C THR A 379 14.46 12.41 -4.93
N ILE A 380 13.29 11.86 -5.32
CA ILE A 380 13.15 11.02 -6.52
C ILE A 380 13.61 11.75 -7.79
N MET A 381 13.34 13.05 -7.90
CA MET A 381 13.70 13.83 -9.09
C MET A 381 15.19 14.09 -9.22
N VAL A 382 15.91 14.30 -8.10
CA VAL A 382 17.35 14.64 -8.13
C VAL A 382 18.28 13.45 -7.96
N LEU A 383 17.78 12.31 -7.47
CA LEU A 383 18.58 11.10 -7.38
C LEU A 383 18.99 10.60 -8.77
N LYS A 384 20.28 10.25 -8.90
CA LYS A 384 20.83 9.74 -10.15
C LYS A 384 20.27 8.35 -10.48
N ASN A 385 20.19 7.50 -9.46
CA ASN A 385 19.67 6.16 -9.55
C ASN A 385 18.32 6.11 -8.83
N ASN A 386 17.44 5.24 -9.29
CA ASN A 386 16.20 4.98 -8.58
C ASN A 386 16.52 4.12 -7.35
N GLU A 387 15.96 4.50 -6.20
CA GLU A 387 16.22 3.86 -4.91
C GLU A 387 14.91 3.32 -4.33
N SER A 388 15.02 2.45 -3.32
CA SER A 388 13.89 1.70 -2.76
C SER A 388 13.15 2.44 -1.65
N ILE A 389 11.93 2.01 -1.32
CA ILE A 389 11.16 2.59 -0.20
C ILE A 389 11.97 2.49 1.11
N SER A 390 12.67 1.37 1.33
CA SER A 390 13.59 1.19 2.45
C SER A 390 14.72 2.22 2.48
N PHE A 391 15.28 2.59 1.32
CA PHE A 391 16.30 3.63 1.22
C PHE A 391 15.74 5.00 1.62
N PHE A 392 14.56 5.37 1.10
CA PHE A 392 13.91 6.64 1.40
C PHE A 392 13.54 6.75 2.88
N SER A 393 12.92 5.72 3.45
CA SER A 393 12.59 5.66 4.88
C SER A 393 13.82 5.94 5.76
N SER A 394 14.95 5.30 5.45
CA SER A 394 16.16 5.43 6.24
C SER A 394 16.92 6.75 6.02
N LEU A 395 16.95 7.29 4.79
CA LEU A 395 17.65 8.55 4.49
C LEU A 395 16.88 9.78 4.97
N LEU A 396 15.55 9.75 4.82
CA LEU A 396 14.66 10.87 5.14
C LEU A 396 14.17 10.84 6.59
N SER A 397 14.49 9.77 7.34
CA SER A 397 14.01 9.53 8.71
C SER A 397 12.48 9.44 8.80
N LEU A 398 11.87 8.80 7.80
CA LEU A 398 10.42 8.56 7.71
C LEU A 398 10.11 7.08 7.94
N HIS A 399 8.94 6.77 8.46
CA HIS A 399 8.45 5.39 8.50
C HIS A 399 8.10 4.91 7.08
N HIS A 400 8.32 3.62 6.77
CA HIS A 400 7.95 3.03 5.46
C HIS A 400 6.51 3.34 5.05
N GLN A 401 5.58 3.33 6.02
CA GLN A 401 4.17 3.61 5.76
C GLN A 401 3.94 5.05 5.30
N GLU A 402 4.64 6.02 5.87
CA GLU A 402 4.56 7.44 5.48
C GLU A 402 5.04 7.59 4.03
N VAL A 403 6.19 7.00 3.69
CA VAL A 403 6.70 7.04 2.31
C VAL A 403 5.70 6.43 1.33
N ILE A 404 5.09 5.31 1.67
CA ILE A 404 4.09 4.65 0.82
C ILE A 404 2.83 5.54 0.69
N CYS A 405 2.33 6.10 1.79
CA CYS A 405 1.14 6.95 1.78
C CYS A 405 1.33 8.14 0.83
N GLU A 406 2.47 8.83 0.93
CA GLU A 406 2.77 9.99 0.08
C GLU A 406 2.92 9.59 -1.39
N LEU A 407 3.54 8.45 -1.68
CA LEU A 407 3.66 7.95 -3.05
C LEU A 407 2.31 7.51 -3.65
N LEU A 408 1.38 7.02 -2.83
CA LEU A 408 0.06 6.56 -3.28
C LEU A 408 -0.77 7.71 -3.88
N GLU A 409 -0.55 8.95 -3.47
CA GLU A 409 -1.19 10.14 -4.04
C GLU A 409 -0.86 10.30 -5.54
N VAL A 410 0.32 9.84 -5.96
CA VAL A 410 0.82 9.92 -7.34
C VAL A 410 1.13 8.56 -7.96
N GLN A 411 0.56 7.48 -7.41
CA GLN A 411 0.74 6.10 -7.91
C GLN A 411 0.36 5.93 -9.40
N SER A 412 -0.41 6.87 -9.94
CA SER A 412 -0.79 6.87 -11.34
C SER A 412 0.34 7.31 -12.28
N ILE A 413 1.40 7.96 -11.79
CA ILE A 413 2.54 8.45 -12.58
C ILE A 413 3.90 7.93 -12.09
N ILE A 414 3.91 7.28 -10.92
CA ILE A 414 5.08 6.59 -10.32
C ILE A 414 4.76 5.11 -10.12
N LYS A 415 5.66 4.21 -10.55
CA LYS A 415 5.62 2.78 -10.22
C LYS A 415 6.15 2.59 -8.80
N ILE A 416 5.23 2.33 -7.88
CA ILE A 416 5.54 1.86 -6.53
C ILE A 416 5.76 0.35 -6.60
N PRO A 417 6.94 -0.15 -6.22
CA PRO A 417 7.28 -1.57 -6.37
C PRO A 417 6.38 -2.48 -5.52
N GLY A 418 6.39 -3.77 -5.88
CA GLY A 418 5.76 -4.80 -5.04
C GLY A 418 6.56 -5.03 -3.77
N ASP A 419 7.89 -5.07 -3.86
CA ASP A 419 8.83 -5.22 -2.74
C ASP A 419 9.42 -3.86 -2.34
N ASP A 420 9.40 -3.54 -1.04
CA ASP A 420 9.90 -2.26 -0.51
C ASP A 420 11.43 -2.07 -0.68
N ASN A 421 12.16 -3.13 -1.04
CA ASN A 421 13.59 -3.11 -1.33
C ASN A 421 13.90 -2.94 -2.83
N GLU A 422 12.89 -3.04 -3.70
CA GLU A 422 13.03 -2.73 -5.11
C GLU A 422 12.94 -1.22 -5.36
N PRO A 423 13.54 -0.72 -6.46
CA PRO A 423 13.57 0.71 -6.74
C PRO A 423 12.19 1.27 -7.12
N ILE A 424 11.88 2.47 -6.63
CA ILE A 424 10.75 3.28 -7.09
C ILE A 424 11.06 3.78 -8.51
N MET A 425 10.20 3.50 -9.48
CA MET A 425 10.43 3.85 -10.89
C MET A 425 9.44 4.91 -11.35
N LEU A 426 9.86 5.80 -12.25
CA LEU A 426 8.93 6.66 -12.98
C LEU A 426 8.36 5.88 -14.17
N TYR A 427 7.06 5.97 -14.44
CA TYR A 427 6.52 5.35 -15.66
C TYR A 427 7.08 5.99 -16.93
N HIS A 428 7.41 7.28 -16.87
CA HIS A 428 8.02 7.99 -17.97
C HIS A 428 9.08 8.98 -17.49
N THR A 429 10.22 9.02 -18.17
CA THR A 429 11.35 9.88 -17.82
C THR A 429 11.02 11.36 -17.91
N SER A 430 10.09 11.76 -18.79
CA SER A 430 9.69 13.18 -18.92
C SER A 430 8.99 13.74 -17.68
N LEU A 431 8.58 12.91 -16.71
CA LEU A 431 8.09 13.40 -15.42
C LEU A 431 9.20 14.15 -14.67
N ARG A 432 10.43 13.62 -14.71
CA ARG A 432 11.59 14.30 -14.14
C ARG A 432 11.82 15.64 -14.85
N ASP A 433 11.87 15.62 -16.19
CA ASP A 433 12.05 16.84 -16.99
C ASP A 433 10.94 17.88 -16.75
N PHE A 434 9.70 17.44 -16.50
CA PHE A 434 8.56 18.31 -16.20
C PHE A 434 8.73 18.98 -14.84
N LEU A 435 8.92 18.18 -13.78
CA LEU A 435 9.01 18.69 -12.41
C LEU A 435 10.26 19.54 -12.17
N THR A 436 11.37 19.29 -12.87
CA THR A 436 12.60 20.07 -12.74
C THR A 436 12.71 21.25 -13.72
N THR A 437 11.65 21.57 -14.47
CA THR A 437 11.63 22.73 -15.39
C THR A 437 10.52 23.72 -15.02
N LYS A 438 10.89 24.88 -14.46
CA LYS A 438 9.93 25.87 -13.93
C LYS A 438 8.89 26.37 -14.94
N SER A 439 9.28 26.58 -16.20
CA SER A 439 8.37 27.03 -17.25
C SER A 439 7.30 26.00 -17.62
N ARG A 440 7.53 24.72 -17.31
CA ARG A 440 6.61 23.62 -17.61
C ARG A 440 5.71 23.28 -16.43
N SER A 441 6.29 23.06 -15.26
CA SER A 441 5.57 22.63 -14.05
C SER A 441 4.94 23.76 -13.24
N LYS A 442 5.32 25.02 -13.48
CA LYS A 442 4.73 26.22 -12.85
C LYS A 442 4.79 26.12 -11.31
N GLN A 443 3.64 25.95 -10.66
CA GLN A 443 3.51 25.82 -9.21
C GLN A 443 4.01 24.47 -8.67
N TYR A 444 4.15 23.47 -9.53
CA TYR A 444 4.65 22.13 -9.18
C TYR A 444 6.16 22.00 -9.37
N PHE A 445 6.86 23.11 -9.62
CA PHE A 445 8.29 23.13 -9.87
C PHE A 445 9.09 22.71 -8.65
N ILE A 446 9.93 21.69 -8.84
CA ILE A 446 10.91 21.22 -7.87
C ILE A 446 12.25 21.82 -8.26
N ASP A 447 12.76 22.73 -7.43
CA ASP A 447 14.06 23.37 -7.57
C ASP A 447 15.19 22.33 -7.33
N PRO A 448 15.89 21.85 -8.39
CA PRO A 448 16.88 20.79 -8.21
C PRO A 448 18.07 21.20 -7.35
N PRO A 449 18.63 22.42 -7.50
CA PRO A 449 19.67 22.91 -6.60
C PRO A 449 19.25 22.93 -5.12
N LEU A 450 18.06 23.47 -4.81
CA LEU A 450 17.54 23.48 -3.44
C LEU A 450 17.39 22.07 -2.88
N GLN A 451 16.84 21.15 -3.69
CA GLN A 451 16.65 19.77 -3.29
C GLN A 451 17.98 19.03 -3.08
N HIS A 452 19.03 19.37 -3.84
CA HIS A 452 20.37 18.88 -3.56
C HIS A 452 20.89 19.37 -2.21
N LEU A 453 20.65 20.61 -1.80
CA LEU A 453 21.03 21.09 -0.46
C LEU A 453 20.29 20.34 0.65
N HIS A 454 18.97 20.13 0.50
CA HIS A 454 18.20 19.31 1.44
C HIS A 454 18.76 17.88 1.52
N LEU A 455 19.07 17.26 0.38
CA LEU A 455 19.61 15.90 0.35
C LEU A 455 21.00 15.81 1.00
N ALA A 456 21.84 16.85 0.86
CA ALA A 456 23.11 16.96 1.59
C ALA A 456 22.88 17.02 3.12
N ILE A 457 21.88 17.78 3.57
CA ILE A 457 21.47 17.83 4.99
C ILE A 457 21.03 16.44 5.47
N HIS A 458 20.15 15.74 4.74
CA HIS A 458 19.71 14.39 5.11
C HIS A 458 20.88 13.40 5.19
N CYS A 459 21.80 13.44 4.23
CA CYS A 459 23.00 12.61 4.27
C CYS A 459 23.83 12.89 5.54
N LEU A 460 24.05 14.16 5.87
CA LEU A 460 24.86 14.52 7.03
C LEU A 460 24.15 14.21 8.36
N LYS A 461 22.84 14.43 8.46
CA LYS A 461 22.03 14.03 9.63
C LYS A 461 22.12 12.52 9.85
N HIS A 462 21.90 11.74 8.78
CA HIS A 462 22.01 10.29 8.83
C HIS A 462 23.38 9.85 9.35
N LEU A 463 24.49 10.40 8.81
CA LEU A 463 25.84 10.08 9.27
C LEU A 463 26.13 10.52 10.71
N ALA A 464 25.50 11.60 11.20
CA ALA A 464 25.68 12.09 12.55
C ALA A 464 24.98 11.20 13.59
N GLU A 465 23.80 10.69 13.25
CA GLU A 465 22.97 9.83 14.11
C GLU A 465 23.36 8.36 14.03
N TYR A 466 24.05 7.93 12.95
CA TYR A 466 24.39 6.53 12.72
C TYR A 466 25.40 6.01 13.76
N PRO A 467 25.04 5.01 14.58
CA PRO A 467 25.95 4.43 15.56
C PRO A 467 26.96 3.50 14.85
N SER A 468 28.17 3.98 14.64
CA SER A 468 29.26 3.21 14.01
C SER A 468 30.50 3.16 14.89
N LYS A 469 31.05 1.96 15.11
CA LYS A 469 32.28 1.78 15.92
C LYS A 469 33.55 2.09 15.13
N ASP A 470 33.60 1.70 13.85
CA ASP A 470 34.77 1.95 12.99
C ASP A 470 34.44 2.30 11.53
N PHE A 471 33.29 1.87 10.98
CA PHE A 471 32.86 2.12 9.60
C PHE A 471 31.34 2.35 9.54
N PHE A 472 30.87 3.11 8.55
CA PHE A 472 29.46 3.21 8.19
C PHE A 472 29.05 1.98 7.37
N GLU A 473 28.10 1.22 7.91
CA GLU A 473 27.53 0.02 7.29
C GLU A 473 26.16 0.32 6.70
N GLY A 474 25.71 -0.50 5.73
CA GLY A 474 24.44 -0.29 5.03
C GLY A 474 24.53 0.66 3.83
N ASP A 475 23.58 0.49 2.91
CA ASP A 475 23.60 1.17 1.61
C ASP A 475 23.36 2.67 1.73
N VAL A 476 22.48 3.08 2.64
CA VAL A 476 22.16 4.50 2.91
C VAL A 476 23.35 5.22 3.54
N ALA A 477 24.01 4.62 4.53
CA ALA A 477 25.17 5.25 5.16
C ALA A 477 26.37 5.34 4.19
N LYS A 478 26.58 4.32 3.36
CA LYS A 478 27.58 4.37 2.27
C LYS A 478 27.23 5.44 1.23
N TYR A 479 25.96 5.53 0.84
CA TYR A 479 25.46 6.57 -0.06
C TYR A 479 25.72 7.96 0.52
N ALA A 480 25.31 8.20 1.76
CA ALA A 480 25.44 9.47 2.45
C ALA A 480 26.91 9.88 2.58
N CYS A 481 27.77 8.94 3.03
CA CYS A 481 29.21 9.11 3.17
C CYS A 481 29.86 9.59 1.87
N PHE A 482 29.39 9.07 0.73
CA PHE A 482 29.93 9.36 -0.59
C PHE A 482 29.33 10.62 -1.25
N ASN A 483 28.02 10.82 -1.13
CA ASN A 483 27.30 11.78 -1.97
C ASN A 483 27.00 13.12 -1.28
N TRP A 484 27.13 13.26 0.05
CA TRP A 484 26.89 14.56 0.70
C TRP A 484 27.72 15.71 0.09
N PRO A 485 29.03 15.55 -0.27
CA PRO A 485 29.80 16.64 -0.87
C PRO A 485 29.35 16.96 -2.29
N ARG A 486 28.89 15.93 -3.02
CA ARG A 486 28.38 16.09 -4.38
C ARG A 486 27.10 16.90 -4.39
N HIS A 487 26.17 16.57 -3.49
CA HIS A 487 24.92 17.29 -3.35
C HIS A 487 25.13 18.74 -2.89
N LEU A 488 26.08 18.95 -1.97
CA LEU A 488 26.51 20.30 -1.62
C LEU A 488 26.96 21.07 -2.88
N LEU A 489 27.90 20.51 -3.64
CA LEU A 489 28.43 21.15 -4.85
C LEU A 489 27.32 21.49 -5.86
N LEU A 490 26.46 20.53 -6.19
CA LEU A 490 25.37 20.73 -7.17
C LEU A 490 24.36 21.77 -6.69
N GLY A 491 24.07 21.82 -5.39
CA GLY A 491 23.16 22.83 -4.84
C GLY A 491 23.68 24.26 -4.96
N PHE A 492 24.99 24.48 -4.86
CA PHE A 492 25.57 25.82 -4.96
C PHE A 492 26.04 26.20 -6.37
N GLN A 493 26.33 25.24 -7.25
CA GLN A 493 26.79 25.53 -8.62
C GLN A 493 25.71 26.21 -9.46
N GLU A 494 24.44 25.96 -9.16
CA GLU A 494 23.30 26.39 -9.97
C GLU A 494 22.38 27.42 -9.26
N GLN A 495 22.59 27.70 -7.97
CA GLN A 495 21.88 28.79 -7.28
C GLN A 495 22.65 30.11 -7.43
N GLU A 496 22.01 31.11 -8.04
CA GLU A 496 22.43 32.50 -7.94
C GLU A 496 22.26 33.00 -6.49
N LEU A 497 23.27 32.73 -5.65
CA LEU A 497 23.69 33.49 -4.47
C LEU A 497 22.68 33.78 -3.33
N ASN A 498 21.45 33.24 -3.32
CA ASN A 498 20.47 33.52 -2.26
C ASN A 498 19.97 32.25 -1.55
N VAL A 499 20.90 31.49 -0.97
CA VAL A 499 20.60 30.30 -0.16
C VAL A 499 20.13 30.74 1.23
N ASP A 500 19.04 30.16 1.71
CA ASP A 500 18.50 30.40 3.05
C ASP A 500 19.58 30.22 4.14
N GLU A 501 19.68 31.20 5.04
CA GLU A 501 20.64 31.20 6.14
C GLU A 501 20.47 29.97 7.05
N THR A 502 19.25 29.47 7.21
CA THR A 502 18.94 28.26 7.99
C THR A 502 19.54 27.00 7.37
N ILE A 503 19.48 26.85 6.05
CA ILE A 503 20.11 25.75 5.30
C ILE A 503 21.62 25.82 5.47
N MET A 504 22.20 27.01 5.31
CA MET A 504 23.64 27.24 5.47
C MET A 504 24.11 26.89 6.88
N ASN A 505 23.41 27.37 7.91
CA ASN A 505 23.74 27.09 9.31
C ASN A 505 23.61 25.60 9.64
N SER A 506 22.60 24.93 9.10
CA SER A 506 22.42 23.47 9.24
C SER A 506 23.58 22.70 8.63
N LEU A 507 23.97 23.02 7.39
CA LEU A 507 25.08 22.37 6.70
C LEU A 507 26.41 22.57 7.45
N VAL A 508 26.73 23.80 7.86
CA VAL A 508 27.95 24.10 8.64
C VAL A 508 27.99 23.29 9.93
N THR A 509 26.87 23.26 10.66
CA THR A 509 26.77 22.57 11.95
C THR A 509 26.95 21.06 11.77
N LEU A 510 26.25 20.46 10.81
CA LEU A 510 26.30 19.03 10.55
C LEU A 510 27.66 18.57 10.03
N ILE A 511 28.33 19.35 9.17
CA ILE A 511 29.68 19.03 8.72
C ILE A 511 30.67 19.09 9.89
N LYS A 512 30.56 20.11 10.76
CA LYS A 512 31.40 20.18 11.98
C LYS A 512 31.16 18.98 12.89
N ASN A 513 29.91 18.58 13.09
CA ASN A 513 29.56 17.41 13.90
C ASN A 513 30.15 16.13 13.29
N LEU A 514 30.00 15.93 11.98
CA LEU A 514 30.60 14.81 11.26
C LEU A 514 32.11 14.77 11.51
N LEU A 515 32.82 15.89 11.31
CA LEU A 515 34.29 15.93 11.44
C LEU A 515 34.77 15.73 12.88
N THR A 516 33.98 16.15 13.88
CA THR A 516 34.35 16.09 15.29
C THR A 516 34.06 14.71 15.90
N PHE A 517 32.85 14.18 15.67
CA PHE A 517 32.38 12.97 16.35
C PHE A 517 32.53 11.72 15.48
N GLN A 518 32.38 11.85 14.17
CA GLN A 518 32.35 10.73 13.22
C GLN A 518 33.48 10.78 12.19
N GLY A 519 34.45 11.69 12.34
CA GLY A 519 35.46 11.96 11.31
C GLY A 519 36.34 10.74 11.03
N LYS A 520 36.71 10.00 12.08
CA LYS A 520 37.46 8.73 11.97
C LYS A 520 36.64 7.68 11.23
N THR A 521 35.37 7.49 11.60
CA THR A 521 34.47 6.53 10.96
C THR A 521 34.25 6.87 9.49
N TRP A 522 33.98 8.13 9.18
CA TRP A 522 33.82 8.63 7.83
C TRP A 522 35.07 8.32 7.00
N TYR A 523 36.25 8.69 7.49
CA TYR A 523 37.50 8.42 6.80
C TYR A 523 37.76 6.92 6.59
N ASN A 524 37.58 6.10 7.62
CA ASN A 524 37.69 4.65 7.53
C ASN A 524 36.76 4.08 6.46
N THR A 525 35.50 4.52 6.44
CA THR A 525 34.52 4.12 5.42
C THR A 525 34.98 4.50 4.02
N LEU A 526 35.49 5.72 3.84
CA LEU A 526 36.03 6.15 2.56
C LEU A 526 37.18 5.26 2.09
N GLN A 527 38.00 4.71 3.01
CA GLN A 527 39.06 3.78 2.65
C GLN A 527 38.57 2.48 2.02
N THR A 528 37.31 2.08 2.27
CA THR A 528 36.70 0.89 1.66
C THR A 528 36.30 1.09 0.20
N PHE A 529 36.13 2.34 -0.26
CA PHE A 529 35.77 2.61 -1.65
C PHE A 529 36.94 2.40 -2.62
N ASP A 530 36.64 2.16 -3.89
CA ASP A 530 37.67 2.11 -4.94
C ASP A 530 38.39 3.47 -5.09
N PHE A 531 39.58 3.45 -5.69
CA PHE A 531 40.39 4.64 -5.89
C PHE A 531 39.65 5.76 -6.63
N TYR A 532 38.84 5.41 -7.62
CA TYR A 532 38.16 6.36 -8.49
C TYR A 532 37.05 7.11 -7.73
N LYS A 533 36.26 6.41 -6.91
CA LYS A 533 35.28 6.98 -6.00
C LYS A 533 35.95 7.94 -5.02
N LYS A 534 37.03 7.53 -4.35
CA LYS A 534 37.78 8.39 -3.42
C LYS A 534 38.24 9.69 -4.06
N ALA A 535 38.88 9.60 -5.23
CA ALA A 535 39.37 10.76 -5.97
C ALA A 535 38.21 11.70 -6.33
N ARG A 536 37.09 11.14 -6.81
CA ARG A 536 35.90 11.93 -7.18
C ARG A 536 35.29 12.67 -5.99
N MET A 537 35.19 12.03 -4.83
CA MET A 537 34.67 12.68 -3.63
C MET A 537 35.58 13.83 -3.15
N LEU A 538 36.90 13.62 -3.14
CA LEU A 538 37.85 14.67 -2.78
C LEU A 538 37.81 15.85 -3.77
N ASN A 539 37.54 15.58 -5.05
CA ASN A 539 37.30 16.63 -6.04
C ASN A 539 36.04 17.43 -5.69
N TYR A 540 34.91 16.78 -5.36
CA TYR A 540 33.69 17.51 -4.97
C TYR A 540 33.90 18.44 -3.77
N VAL A 541 34.64 18.01 -2.74
CA VAL A 541 34.96 18.86 -1.57
C VAL A 541 35.87 20.04 -1.98
N ARG A 542 36.83 19.80 -2.88
CA ARG A 542 37.74 20.83 -3.39
C ARG A 542 36.99 21.86 -4.24
N ASP A 543 36.20 21.39 -5.19
CA ASP A 543 35.43 22.22 -6.10
C ASP A 543 34.41 23.06 -5.32
N GLY A 544 33.78 22.46 -4.29
CA GLY A 544 32.90 23.20 -3.37
C GLY A 544 33.64 24.34 -2.66
N ARG A 545 34.83 24.07 -2.09
CA ARG A 545 35.65 25.12 -1.46
C ARG A 545 35.97 26.25 -2.45
N ASP A 546 36.37 25.90 -3.67
CA ASP A 546 36.76 26.88 -4.69
C ASP A 546 35.57 27.74 -5.11
N LEU A 547 34.39 27.12 -5.25
CA LEU A 547 33.13 27.82 -5.50
C LEU A 547 32.81 28.85 -4.41
N PHE A 548 32.94 28.47 -3.13
CA PHE A 548 32.67 29.38 -2.01
C PHE A 548 33.71 30.50 -1.84
N GLN A 549 34.96 30.28 -2.28
CA GLN A 549 36.00 31.31 -2.23
C GLN A 549 35.76 32.42 -3.26
N VAL A 550 35.21 32.10 -4.43
CA VAL A 550 34.98 33.05 -5.52
C VAL A 550 33.66 33.83 -5.34
N SER A 551 32.67 33.23 -4.69
CA SER A 551 31.30 33.78 -4.59
C SER A 551 31.08 34.81 -3.47
N TYR A 552 32.11 35.19 -2.70
CA TYR A 552 31.97 35.96 -1.43
C TYR A 552 31.00 35.32 -0.42
N CYS A 553 30.63 34.05 -0.61
CA CYS A 553 29.64 33.36 0.21
C CYS A 553 30.26 32.85 1.52
N ASN A 554 29.55 33.12 2.62
CA ASN A 554 29.71 32.59 3.97
C ASN A 554 31.10 32.02 4.31
N TYR A 555 31.97 32.88 4.86
CA TYR A 555 33.31 32.56 5.36
C TYR A 555 33.36 31.29 6.24
N GLN A 556 32.28 31.03 6.99
CA GLN A 556 32.19 29.86 7.85
C GLN A 556 32.13 28.54 7.08
N MET A 557 31.49 28.51 5.91
CA MET A 557 31.44 27.33 5.04
C MET A 557 32.82 27.03 4.43
N VAL A 558 33.52 28.08 3.97
CA VAL A 558 34.90 27.96 3.45
C VAL A 558 35.83 27.35 4.50
N ILE A 559 35.81 27.86 5.74
CA ILE A 559 36.60 27.29 6.85
C ILE A 559 36.24 25.82 7.08
N THR A 560 34.94 25.50 7.05
CA THR A 560 34.44 24.15 7.32
C THR A 560 34.92 23.16 6.25
N LEU A 561 34.86 23.53 4.96
CA LEU A 561 35.39 22.72 3.86
C LEU A 561 36.92 22.61 3.89
N ILE A 562 37.65 23.67 4.24
CA ILE A 562 39.10 23.60 4.46
C ILE A 562 39.44 22.61 5.58
N THR A 563 38.67 22.63 6.67
CA THR A 563 38.84 21.72 7.80
C THR A 563 38.59 20.28 7.36
N CYS A 564 37.57 20.04 6.54
CA CYS A 564 37.29 18.73 5.94
C CYS A 564 38.50 18.22 5.12
N ILE A 565 39.03 19.04 4.21
CA ILE A 565 40.21 18.70 3.39
C ILE A 565 41.44 18.40 4.26
N ARG A 566 41.68 19.21 5.30
CA ARG A 566 42.80 19.00 6.24
C ARG A 566 42.63 17.71 7.02
N HIS A 567 41.42 17.38 7.46
CA HIS A 567 41.14 16.13 8.17
C HIS A 567 41.44 14.91 7.27
N CYS A 568 40.97 14.93 6.01
CA CYS A 568 41.30 13.89 5.04
C CYS A 568 42.82 13.76 4.83
N ARG A 569 43.55 14.88 4.66
CA ARG A 569 45.00 14.90 4.44
C ARG A 569 45.80 14.45 5.66
N GLY A 570 45.44 14.89 6.87
CA GLY A 570 46.12 14.53 8.11
C GLY A 570 46.04 13.03 8.40
N GLN A 571 44.86 12.44 8.18
CA GLN A 571 44.63 10.99 8.33
C GLN A 571 45.33 10.16 7.23
N LEU A 572 45.49 10.72 6.02
CA LEU A 572 46.32 10.15 4.95
C LEU A 572 47.80 10.12 5.35
N LEU A 573 48.32 11.22 5.88
CA LEU A 573 49.74 11.35 6.27
C LEU A 573 50.13 10.47 7.46
N GLN A 574 49.21 10.19 8.40
CA GLN A 574 49.47 9.35 9.58
C GLN A 574 49.64 7.85 9.28
N ARG A 575 49.31 7.36 8.08
CA ARG A 575 49.36 5.91 7.74
C ARG A 575 50.16 5.56 6.48
N ILE A 576 50.78 6.54 5.83
CA ILE A 576 51.62 6.32 4.65
C ILE A 576 53.07 6.08 5.10
N SER A 577 53.64 4.90 4.85
CA SER A 577 55.09 4.74 4.88
C SER A 577 55.71 5.60 3.78
N LEU A 578 56.91 6.15 4.02
CA LEU A 578 57.61 7.11 3.16
C LEU A 578 57.64 6.74 1.66
N SER A 579 57.49 5.47 1.28
CA SER A 579 57.48 5.03 -0.12
C SER A 579 56.18 5.33 -0.89
N ASN A 580 55.03 5.45 -0.21
CA ASN A 580 53.74 5.76 -0.86
C ASN A 580 53.43 7.26 -0.94
N LEU A 581 54.18 8.11 -0.21
CA LEU A 581 54.03 9.56 -0.22
C LEU A 581 54.40 10.18 -1.59
N ASN A 582 55.41 9.60 -2.26
CA ASN A 582 55.88 10.05 -3.57
C ASN A 582 54.88 9.78 -4.70
N LYS A 583 54.02 8.77 -4.60
CA LYS A 583 52.95 8.53 -5.60
C LYS A 583 51.76 9.46 -5.40
N LEU A 584 51.48 9.89 -4.17
CA LEU A 584 50.38 10.81 -3.87
C LEU A 584 50.70 12.26 -4.26
N LEU A 585 51.96 12.69 -4.14
CA LEU A 585 52.42 14.04 -4.48
C LEU A 585 52.49 14.31 -6.00
N ILE A 586 52.62 13.26 -6.81
CA ILE A 586 52.68 13.39 -8.28
C ILE A 586 51.27 13.50 -8.91
N SER A 587 50.21 13.07 -8.21
CA SER A 587 48.83 13.15 -8.72
C SER A 587 48.06 14.41 -8.31
N VAL A 588 48.65 15.29 -7.49
CA VAL A 588 47.99 16.51 -6.96
C VAL A 588 48.77 17.79 -7.34
N LYS A 589 49.39 17.80 -8.52
CA LYS A 589 49.83 19.05 -9.16
C LYS A 589 48.92 19.39 -10.32
#